data_AF-A0A9D3YGN9-F1
#
_entry.id   AF-A0A9D3YGN9-F1
#
_cell.length_a   1.000
_cell.length_b   1.000
_cell.length_c   1.000
_cell.angle_alpha   90.00
_cell.angle_beta   90.00
_cell.angle_gamma   90.00
#
_symmetry.space_group_name_H-M   'P 1'
#
loop_
_entity.id
_entity.type
_entity.pdbx_description
1 polymer ?
#
loop_
_entity_poly.entity_id
_entity_poly.type
_entity_poly.pdbx_seq_one_letter_code
_entity_poly.pdbx_strand_id
1 'polypeptide(L)' 'MRVLDLFTESINSNCHFQAHPCSNRSDFNDGRCNTCGTGCANMGYNSTSQHPRSGTYYLSTNGQSPYCKG' A
#
# COMPACT_ATOMS: atom_id res chain seq x y z
N MET A 1 -2.30 15.48 8.64
CA MET A 1 -3.57 14.70 8.47
C MET A 1 -3.18 13.49 7.64
N ARG A 2 -2.87 12.35 8.27
CA ARG A 2 -2.06 11.29 7.64
C ARG A 2 -2.59 10.80 6.29
N VAL A 3 -3.90 10.68 6.11
CA VAL A 3 -4.48 10.19 4.84
C VAL A 3 -4.20 11.14 3.67
N LEU A 4 -4.33 12.46 3.88
CA LEU A 4 -4.06 13.46 2.84
C LEU A 4 -2.57 13.48 2.49
N ASP A 5 -1.71 13.43 3.50
CA ASP A 5 -0.26 13.44 3.33
C ASP A 5 0.21 12.23 2.48
N LEU A 6 -0.35 11.05 2.76
CA LEU A 6 -0.09 9.82 1.99
C LEU A 6 -0.65 9.87 0.56
N PHE A 7 -1.86 10.42 0.38
CA PHE A 7 -2.46 10.55 -0.94
C PHE A 7 -1.67 11.54 -1.81
N THR A 8 -1.31 12.70 -1.27
CA THR A 8 -0.49 13.70 -1.97
C THR A 8 0.88 13.13 -2.36
N GLU A 9 1.53 12.36 -1.49
CA GLU A 9 2.80 11.71 -1.85
C GLU A 9 2.61 10.65 -2.94
N SER A 10 1.51 9.90 -2.94
CA SER A 10 1.21 8.88 -3.97
C SER A 10 1.06 9.45 -5.40
N ILE A 11 0.84 10.76 -5.53
CA ILE A 11 0.78 11.47 -6.82
C ILE A 11 2.19 11.84 -7.29
N ASN A 12 3.04 12.32 -6.39
CA ASN A 12 4.30 12.98 -6.73
C ASN A 12 5.53 12.08 -6.61
N SER A 13 5.41 10.95 -5.90
CA SER A 13 6.51 10.01 -5.67
C SER A 13 6.57 8.92 -6.74
N ASN A 14 7.80 8.51 -7.11
CA ASN A 14 8.03 7.32 -7.92
C ASN A 14 7.72 6.01 -7.17
N CYS A 15 7.51 6.08 -5.85
CA CYS A 15 7.15 4.93 -5.03
C CYS A 15 5.63 4.76 -5.02
N HIS A 16 5.16 3.61 -5.52
CA HIS A 16 3.74 3.37 -5.79
C HIS A 16 2.90 2.96 -4.56
N PHE A 17 3.45 3.03 -3.34
CA PHE A 17 2.79 2.55 -2.12
C PHE A 17 2.18 1.15 -2.30
N GLN A 18 3.02 0.21 -2.74
CA GLN A 18 2.59 -1.17 -2.99
C GLN A 18 2.07 -1.80 -1.70
N ALA A 19 0.88 -2.38 -1.79
CA ALA A 19 0.16 -3.01 -0.71
C ALA A 19 -0.12 -4.48 -1.05
N HIS A 20 0.02 -5.34 -0.05
CA HIS A 20 -0.13 -6.78 -0.19
C HIS A 20 -1.51 -7.24 0.26
N PRO A 21 -2.16 -8.14 -0.49
CA PRO A 21 -3.41 -8.74 -0.05
C PRO A 21 -3.15 -9.56 1.21
N CYS A 22 -3.96 -9.37 2.25
CA CYS A 22 -3.86 -10.15 3.48
C CYS A 22 -5.21 -10.22 4.17
N SER A 23 -5.48 -11.32 4.87
CA SER A 23 -6.76 -11.52 5.56
C SER A 23 -6.94 -10.59 6.75
N ASN A 24 -5.86 -10.26 7.46
CA ASN A 24 -5.89 -9.41 8.65
C ASN A 24 -4.54 -8.73 8.89
N ARG A 25 -4.55 -7.70 9.76
CA ARG A 25 -3.34 -6.93 10.11
C ARG A 25 -2.29 -7.75 10.85
N SER A 26 -2.68 -8.73 11.68
CA SER A 26 -1.73 -9.54 12.46
C SER A 26 -0.84 -10.37 11.55
N ASP A 27 -1.44 -11.09 10.59
CA ASP A 27 -0.70 -11.90 9.63
C ASP A 27 0.25 -11.06 8.77
N PHE A 28 -0.16 -9.83 8.42
CA PHE A 28 0.72 -8.87 7.75
C PHE A 28 1.91 -8.46 8.63
N ASN A 29 1.68 -8.15 9.90
CA ASN A 29 2.74 -7.78 10.84
C ASN A 29 3.71 -8.94 11.12
N ASP A 30 3.20 -10.17 11.12
CA ASP A 30 4.00 -11.41 11.27
C ASP A 30 4.75 -11.79 9.98
N GLY A 31 4.64 -11.00 8.90
CA GLY A 31 5.31 -11.24 7.63
C GLY A 31 4.75 -12.42 6.83
N ARG A 32 3.51 -12.85 7.10
CA ARG A 32 2.88 -13.97 6.38
C ARG A 32 2.36 -13.57 5.01
N CYS A 33 2.21 -12.27 4.76
CA CYS A 33 1.61 -11.69 3.55
C CYS A 33 2.63 -10.83 2.78
N ASN A 34 3.83 -11.34 2.54
CA ASN A 34 4.92 -10.60 1.88
C ASN A 34 4.95 -10.79 0.35
N THR A 35 3.96 -11.47 -0.22
CA THR A 35 3.90 -11.74 -1.66
C THR A 35 2.63 -11.15 -2.25
N CYS A 36 2.64 -10.86 -3.54
CA CYS A 36 1.47 -10.31 -4.22
C CYS A 36 0.37 -11.36 -4.42
N GLY A 37 0.66 -12.66 -4.42
CA GLY A 37 -0.33 -13.71 -4.67
C GLY A 37 -1.16 -13.43 -5.93
N THR A 38 -2.46 -13.25 -5.76
CA THR A 38 -3.42 -12.88 -6.83
C THR A 38 -3.18 -11.48 -7.41
N GLY A 39 -2.37 -10.67 -6.74
CA GLY A 39 -1.74 -9.43 -7.19
C GLY A 39 -1.81 -8.32 -6.13
N CYS A 40 -0.72 -7.57 -6.00
CA CYS A 40 -0.65 -6.40 -5.12
C CYS A 40 -1.53 -5.26 -5.63
N ALA A 41 -1.85 -4.30 -4.78
CA ALA A 41 -2.51 -3.06 -5.17
C ALA A 41 -1.62 -1.86 -4.82
N ASN A 42 -1.84 -0.72 -5.47
CA ASN A 42 -1.18 0.53 -5.10
C ASN A 42 -2.15 1.35 -4.25
N MET A 43 -1.67 1.93 -3.16
CA MET A 43 -2.47 2.86 -2.36
C MET A 43 -2.45 4.26 -3.00
N GLY A 44 -3.59 4.97 -2.93
CA GLY A 44 -3.69 6.37 -3.33
C GLY A 44 -4.00 6.57 -4.81
N TYR A 45 -3.38 7.57 -5.44
CA TYR A 45 -3.69 8.01 -6.80
C TYR A 45 -3.55 6.90 -7.85
N ASN A 46 -2.53 6.04 -7.70
CA ASN A 46 -2.26 4.92 -8.60
C ASN A 46 -3.07 3.64 -8.31
N SER A 47 -4.13 3.72 -7.49
CA SER A 47 -4.98 2.55 -7.16
C SER A 47 -5.80 2.03 -8.33
N THR A 48 -6.09 2.88 -9.32
CA THR A 48 -6.86 2.54 -10.53
C THR A 48 -6.00 2.04 -11.68
N SER A 49 -4.66 2.12 -11.57
CA SER A 49 -3.71 1.69 -12.62
C SER A 49 -3.75 0.18 -12.87
N GLN A 50 -4.38 -0.57 -11.97
CA GLN A 50 -4.49 -2.02 -12.04
C GLN A 50 -5.94 -2.45 -12.23
N HIS A 51 -6.15 -3.67 -12.72
CA HIS A 51 -7.49 -4.26 -12.81
C HIS A 51 -8.18 -4.18 -11.44
N PRO A 52 -9.50 -3.91 -11.38
CA PRO A 52 -10.21 -3.79 -10.11
C PRO A 52 -9.96 -5.01 -9.23
N ARG A 53 -9.32 -4.78 -8.07
CA ARG A 53 -9.08 -5.81 -7.08
C ARG A 53 -9.96 -5.57 -5.87
N SER A 54 -10.72 -6.59 -5.49
CA SER A 54 -11.55 -6.57 -4.28
C SER A 54 -10.78 -7.20 -3.13
N GLY A 55 -10.83 -6.60 -1.94
CA GLY A 55 -10.25 -7.17 -0.73
C GLY A 55 -9.53 -6.14 0.14
N THR A 56 -8.88 -6.65 1.20
CA THR A 56 -8.10 -5.82 2.12
C THR A 56 -6.62 -5.95 1.82
N TYR A 57 -5.97 -4.79 1.70
CA TYR A 57 -4.56 -4.68 1.39
C TYR A 57 -3.85 -3.94 2.50
N TYR A 58 -2.64 -4.39 2.82
CA TYR A 58 -1.82 -3.81 3.87
C TYR A 58 -0.46 -3.42 3.32
N LEU A 59 0.02 -2.27 3.79
CA LEU A 59 1.38 -1.81 3.60
C LEU A 59 1.87 -1.18 4.90
N SER A 60 3.18 -0.94 4.95
CA SER A 60 3.81 -0.10 5.97
C SER A 60 4.28 1.19 5.35
N THR A 61 4.16 2.28 6.10
CA THR A 61 4.69 3.60 5.73
C THR A 61 5.64 4.09 6.81
N ASN A 62 6.56 4.98 6.46
CA ASN A 62 7.40 5.67 7.42
C ASN A 62 6.56 6.59 8.32
N GLY A 63 7.12 6.98 9.46
CA GLY A 63 6.47 7.92 10.38
C GLY A 63 6.38 9.35 9.84
N GLN A 64 7.25 9.70 8.89
CA GLN A 64 7.41 11.04 8.31
C GLN A 64 7.72 10.92 6.81
N SER A 65 7.59 12.02 6.07
CA SER A 65 7.92 12.06 4.64
C SER A 65 9.43 11.82 4.41
N PRO A 66 9.82 11.03 3.38
CA PRO A 66 8.96 10.29 2.47
C PRO A 66 8.26 9.14 3.19
N TYR A 67 6.92 9.13 3.11
CA TYR A 67 6.09 8.15 3.80
C TYR A 67 6.17 6.78 3.14
N CYS A 68 6.44 6.72 1.83
CA CYS A 68 6.60 5.46 1.14
C CYS A 68 7.81 4.69 1.71
N LYS A 69 7.61 3.43 2.06
CA LYS A 69 8.71 2.51 2.35
C LYS A 69 9.23 1.94 1.02
N GLY A 70 10.50 2.19 0.73
CA GLY A 70 11.23 1.56 -0.36
C GLY A 70 11.65 0.14 -0.02
#